data_AF-A0A382AC22-F1
#
_entry.id   AF-A0A382AC22-F1
#
_cell.length_a   1.000
_cell.length_b   1.000
_cell.length_c   1.000
_cell.angle_alpha   90.00
_cell.angle_beta   90.00
_cell.angle_gamma   90.00
#
_symmetry.space_group_name_H-M   'P 1'
#
loop_
_entity.id
_entity.type
_entity.pdbx_description
1 polymer ?
#
loop_
_entity_poly.entity_id
_entity_poly.type
_entity_poly.pdbx_seq_one_letter_code
_entity_poly.pdbx_strand_id
1 'polypeptide(L)'
;MRGSALGYGLLGDDSKRDEFIERSLKTPEPDLEGNELAEELHSRTSGIVLLGKDGDELLARVKGIFEAQLEKALPDLPDDIEIDIATEPLKMARQARSGLMENAFLRKKWDECVREAEHGRSIIPDYLLYQPHREGYPIEFVAKGMLNDDKDLISKGVEMQEEFLQYLIEVGYLKPWEELYFVSYLISVLSRRFLEM
;
A
#
# COMPACT_ATOMS: atom_id res chain seq x y z
N MET A 1 6.31 18.72 19.52
CA MET A 1 5.29 17.74 19.09
C MET A 1 5.97 16.74 18.16
N ARG A 2 6.00 15.46 18.53
CA ARG A 2 6.29 14.38 17.58
C ARG A 2 5.06 14.31 16.66
N GLY A 3 5.25 14.41 15.36
CA GLY A 3 4.18 14.33 14.38
C GLY A 3 4.71 13.68 13.11
N SER A 4 3.83 12.99 12.39
CA SER A 4 4.10 12.35 11.10
C SER A 4 3.08 12.87 10.09
N ALA A 5 3.33 12.70 8.79
CA ALA A 5 2.35 13.05 7.77
C ALA A 5 1.07 12.24 7.99
N LEU A 6 1.21 10.94 8.29
CA LEU A 6 0.09 10.08 8.69
C LEU A 6 -0.71 10.67 9.86
N GLY A 7 -0.04 11.10 10.93
CA GLY A 7 -0.70 11.60 12.13
C GLY A 7 -1.57 12.83 11.90
N TYR A 8 -1.05 13.83 11.16
CA TYR A 8 -1.85 15.00 10.81
C TYR A 8 -2.97 14.65 9.83
N GLY A 9 -2.71 13.73 8.91
CA GLY A 9 -3.71 13.22 7.98
C GLY A 9 -4.90 12.54 8.66
N LEU A 10 -4.65 11.76 9.72
CA LEU A 10 -5.70 11.11 10.53
C LEU A 10 -6.51 12.10 11.37
N LEU A 11 -5.92 13.24 11.73
CA LEU A 11 -6.61 14.34 12.43
C LEU A 11 -7.41 15.25 11.49
N GLY A 12 -7.33 15.03 10.17
CA GLY A 12 -7.95 15.89 9.15
C GLY A 12 -7.24 17.22 8.95
N ASP A 13 -6.00 17.37 9.43
CA ASP A 13 -5.18 18.56 9.21
C ASP A 13 -4.34 18.41 7.94
N ASP A 14 -5.01 18.56 6.80
CA ASP A 14 -4.42 18.42 5.46
C ASP A 14 -3.25 19.38 5.25
N SER A 15 -3.34 20.60 5.75
CA SER A 15 -2.27 21.60 5.61
C SER A 15 -1.00 21.14 6.33
N LYS A 16 -1.12 20.59 7.54
CA LYS A 16 0.03 20.06 8.28
C LYS A 16 0.53 18.75 7.71
N ARG A 17 -0.35 17.86 7.26
CA ARG A 17 0.03 16.64 6.53
C ARG A 17 0.92 17.00 5.35
N ASP A 18 0.46 17.91 4.50
CA ASP A 18 1.16 18.30 3.28
C ASP A 18 2.51 18.96 3.59
N GLU A 19 2.58 19.82 4.62
CA GLU A 19 3.84 20.39 5.12
C GLU A 19 4.85 19.28 5.52
N PHE A 20 4.39 18.24 6.22
CA PHE A 20 5.24 17.12 6.65
C PHE A 20 5.67 16.23 5.48
N ILE A 21 4.79 15.99 4.50
CA ILE A 21 5.15 15.31 3.25
C ILE A 21 6.28 16.08 2.55
N GLU A 22 6.11 17.39 2.33
CA GLU A 22 7.13 18.20 1.67
C GLU A 22 8.45 18.24 2.42
N ARG A 23 8.41 18.22 3.75
CA ARG A 23 9.62 18.14 4.57
C ARG A 23 10.30 16.78 4.41
N SER A 24 9.55 15.68 4.39
CA SER A 24 10.09 14.33 4.19
C SER A 24 10.79 14.20 2.84
N LEU A 25 10.19 14.74 1.78
CA LEU A 25 10.75 14.73 0.42
C LEU A 25 12.07 15.52 0.27
N LYS A 26 12.38 16.43 1.20
CA LYS A 26 13.64 17.17 1.23
C LYS A 26 14.76 16.43 1.98
N THR A 27 14.44 15.33 2.66
CA THR A 27 15.46 14.54 3.34
C THR A 27 16.20 13.65 2.33
N PRO A 28 17.50 13.41 2.53
CA PRO A 28 18.23 12.43 1.73
C PRO A 28 17.54 11.06 1.76
N GLU A 29 17.74 10.28 0.71
CA GLU A 29 17.39 8.87 0.72
C GLU A 29 18.18 8.16 1.83
N PRO A 30 17.53 7.31 2.65
CA PRO A 30 18.23 6.59 3.70
C PRO A 30 19.07 5.45 3.12
N ASP A 31 20.06 5.02 3.90
CA ASP A 31 20.92 3.87 3.59
C ASP A 31 20.17 2.56 3.91
N LEU A 32 19.18 2.24 3.07
CA LEU A 32 18.33 1.04 3.12
C LEU A 32 18.49 0.24 1.82
N GLU A 33 18.11 -1.05 1.86
CA GLU A 33 18.13 -1.92 0.68
C GLU A 33 16.85 -2.75 0.56
N GLY A 34 16.63 -3.34 -0.63
CA GLY A 34 15.55 -4.27 -0.88
C GLY A 34 14.16 -3.72 -0.56
N ASN A 35 13.33 -4.53 0.12
CA ASN A 35 11.96 -4.14 0.46
C ASN A 35 11.90 -2.91 1.38
N GLU A 36 12.85 -2.74 2.30
CA GLU A 36 12.87 -1.58 3.20
C GLU A 36 13.09 -0.27 2.43
N LEU A 37 14.02 -0.28 1.46
CA LEU A 37 14.20 0.86 0.56
C LEU A 37 12.96 1.10 -0.30
N ALA A 38 12.37 0.02 -0.84
CA ALA A 38 11.18 0.13 -1.67
C ALA A 38 10.00 0.74 -0.89
N GLU A 39 9.75 0.30 0.35
CA GLU A 39 8.70 0.81 1.21
C GLU A 39 8.89 2.30 1.54
N GLU A 40 10.11 2.73 1.88
CA GLU A 40 10.43 4.15 2.12
C GLU A 40 10.19 4.99 0.86
N LEU A 41 10.74 4.57 -0.28
CA LEU A 41 10.55 5.28 -1.54
C LEU A 41 9.08 5.29 -1.96
N HIS A 42 8.33 4.23 -1.67
CA HIS A 42 6.91 4.15 -1.95
C HIS A 42 6.10 5.13 -1.11
N SER A 43 6.42 5.24 0.18
CA SER A 43 5.84 6.23 1.10
C SER A 43 6.07 7.66 0.59
N ARG A 44 7.31 8.00 0.22
CA ARG A 44 7.66 9.29 -0.37
C ARG A 44 6.87 9.56 -1.65
N THR A 45 6.82 8.58 -2.56
CA THR A 45 6.15 8.75 -3.86
C THR A 45 4.65 8.86 -3.72
N SER A 46 4.05 8.13 -2.79
CA SER A 46 2.62 8.26 -2.47
C SER A 46 2.30 9.69 -2.03
N GLY A 47 3.19 10.30 -1.22
CA GLY A 47 3.08 11.71 -0.84
C GLY A 47 3.17 12.66 -2.03
N ILE A 48 4.09 12.41 -2.98
CA ILE A 48 4.19 13.18 -4.25
C ILE A 48 2.86 13.11 -5.02
N VAL A 49 2.31 11.92 -5.20
CA VAL A 49 1.03 11.69 -5.89
C VAL A 49 -0.13 12.41 -5.20
N LEU A 50 -0.20 12.34 -3.87
CA LEU A 50 -1.24 13.03 -3.10
C LEU A 50 -1.20 14.55 -3.29
N LEU A 51 0.00 15.13 -3.31
CA LEU A 51 0.25 16.56 -3.56
C LEU A 51 -0.01 16.97 -5.02
N GLY A 52 -0.45 16.06 -5.89
CA GLY A 52 -0.71 16.33 -7.30
C GLY A 52 0.55 16.59 -8.13
N LYS A 53 1.72 16.14 -7.63
CA LYS A 53 3.01 16.25 -8.32
C LYS A 53 3.27 14.97 -9.12
N ASP A 54 4.12 15.06 -10.14
CA ASP A 54 4.54 13.91 -10.93
C ASP A 54 5.50 13.02 -10.13
N GLY A 55 5.16 11.74 -10.00
CA GLY A 55 5.92 10.72 -9.30
C GLY A 55 6.32 9.54 -10.18
N ASP A 56 6.12 9.60 -11.50
CA ASP A 56 6.21 8.44 -12.40
C ASP A 56 7.59 7.77 -12.39
N GLU A 57 8.68 8.56 -12.41
CA GLU A 57 10.05 8.03 -12.35
C GLU A 57 10.30 7.26 -11.05
N LEU A 58 9.84 7.81 -9.92
CA LEU A 58 10.04 7.19 -8.62
C LEU A 58 9.14 5.95 -8.44
N LEU A 59 7.90 5.99 -8.95
CA LEU A 59 7.02 4.81 -9.00
C LEU A 59 7.64 3.70 -9.85
N ALA A 60 8.25 4.01 -10.99
CA ALA A 60 8.95 3.03 -11.83
C ALA A 60 10.16 2.42 -11.10
N ARG A 61 10.93 3.24 -10.37
CA ARG A 61 12.04 2.75 -9.55
C ARG A 61 11.56 1.84 -8.41
N VAL A 62 10.54 2.26 -7.66
CA VAL A 62 9.92 1.46 -6.58
C VAL A 62 9.46 0.11 -7.12
N LYS A 63 8.75 0.11 -8.26
CA LYS A 63 8.32 -1.12 -8.95
C LYS A 63 9.51 -2.04 -9.24
N GLY A 64 10.58 -1.51 -9.84
CA GLY A 64 11.76 -2.29 -10.17
C GLY A 64 12.43 -2.94 -8.94
N ILE A 65 12.44 -2.27 -7.79
CA ILE A 65 12.97 -2.85 -6.55
C ILE A 65 12.09 -4.00 -6.06
N PHE A 66 10.77 -3.81 -5.99
CA PHE A 66 9.85 -4.88 -5.58
C PHE A 66 9.90 -6.08 -6.52
N GLU A 67 9.96 -5.87 -7.85
CA GLU A 67 10.13 -6.96 -8.83
C GLU A 67 11.41 -7.76 -8.57
N ALA A 68 12.53 -7.10 -8.30
CA ALA A 68 13.80 -7.76 -8.00
C ALA A 68 13.76 -8.54 -6.67
N GLN A 69 13.11 -8.00 -5.63
CA GLN A 69 12.95 -8.71 -4.35
C GLN A 69 12.04 -9.93 -4.48
N LEU A 70 10.98 -9.81 -5.25
CA LEU A 70 10.10 -10.92 -5.56
C LEU A 70 10.84 -12.01 -6.36
N GLU A 71 11.56 -11.66 -7.43
CA GLU A 71 12.33 -12.61 -8.22
C GLU A 71 13.35 -13.38 -7.36
N LYS A 72 13.98 -12.69 -6.40
CA LYS A 72 14.88 -13.30 -5.42
C LYS A 72 14.15 -14.27 -4.47
N ALA A 73 12.90 -14.01 -4.12
CA ALA A 73 12.14 -14.78 -3.13
C ALA A 73 11.53 -16.05 -3.71
N LEU A 74 11.06 -15.99 -4.97
CA LEU A 74 10.25 -17.04 -5.60
C LEU A 74 10.88 -18.44 -5.58
N PRO A 75 12.20 -18.63 -5.84
CA PRO A 75 12.81 -19.96 -5.86
C PRO A 75 12.82 -20.66 -4.50
N ASP A 76 12.79 -19.88 -3.40
CA ASP A 76 12.93 -20.37 -2.03
C ASP A 76 11.60 -20.32 -1.26
N LEU A 77 10.47 -20.15 -1.97
CA LEU A 77 9.16 -20.23 -1.34
C LEU A 77 8.87 -21.65 -0.84
N PRO A 78 8.24 -21.81 0.33
CA PRO A 78 7.86 -23.12 0.84
C PRO A 78 6.78 -23.75 -0.06
N ASP A 79 6.89 -25.06 -0.30
CA ASP A 79 5.89 -25.83 -1.05
C ASP A 79 4.52 -25.85 -0.34
N ASP A 80 4.53 -25.79 0.99
CA ASP A 80 3.32 -25.75 1.83
C ASP A 80 3.26 -24.43 2.62
N ILE A 81 2.62 -23.44 2.00
CA ILE A 81 2.43 -22.09 2.55
C ILE A 81 1.42 -22.10 3.72
N GLU A 82 0.57 -23.14 3.83
CA GLU A 82 -0.47 -23.22 4.86
C GLU A 82 0.09 -23.55 6.25
N ILE A 83 1.25 -24.20 6.34
CA ILE A 83 1.84 -24.63 7.61
C ILE A 83 3.02 -23.72 8.02
N ASP A 84 3.69 -23.11 7.06
CA ASP A 84 4.96 -22.39 7.29
C ASP A 84 4.75 -20.88 7.45
N ILE A 85 4.37 -20.47 8.66
CA ILE A 85 4.09 -19.07 8.96
C ILE A 85 5.42 -18.35 9.24
N ALA A 86 5.93 -17.69 8.19
CA ALA A 86 7.01 -16.68 8.22
C ALA A 86 8.45 -17.15 7.95
N THR A 87 8.67 -17.96 6.90
CA THR A 87 10.01 -17.99 6.28
C THR A 87 10.36 -16.62 5.68
N GLU A 88 11.64 -16.24 5.71
CA GLU A 88 12.09 -14.97 5.13
C GLU A 88 11.74 -14.82 3.64
N PRO A 89 11.86 -15.85 2.78
CA PRO A 89 11.41 -15.78 1.39
C PRO A 89 9.92 -15.45 1.27
N LEU A 90 9.08 -16.08 2.09
CA LEU A 90 7.64 -15.83 2.08
C LEU A 90 7.29 -14.41 2.53
N LYS A 91 7.96 -13.90 3.57
CA LYS A 91 7.82 -12.50 4.00
C LYS A 91 8.23 -11.53 2.90
N MET A 92 9.39 -11.77 2.28
CA MET A 92 9.94 -10.94 1.20
C MET A 92 8.98 -10.90 0.00
N ALA A 93 8.46 -12.05 -0.42
CA ALA A 93 7.49 -12.14 -1.52
C ALA A 93 6.17 -11.43 -1.21
N ARG A 94 5.64 -11.56 0.03
CA ARG A 94 4.40 -10.90 0.46
C ARG A 94 4.52 -9.39 0.44
N GLN A 95 5.59 -8.85 1.02
CA GLN A 95 5.87 -7.42 0.99
C GLN A 95 6.01 -6.91 -0.44
N ALA A 96 6.76 -7.63 -1.28
CA ALA A 96 6.93 -7.24 -2.67
C ALA A 96 5.62 -7.24 -3.46
N ARG A 97 4.76 -8.26 -3.31
CA ARG A 97 3.44 -8.29 -3.95
C ARG A 97 2.52 -7.18 -3.48
N SER A 98 2.48 -6.91 -2.18
CA SER A 98 1.69 -5.79 -1.65
C SER A 98 2.17 -4.47 -2.24
N GLY A 99 3.49 -4.26 -2.28
CA GLY A 99 4.11 -3.08 -2.85
C GLY A 99 3.82 -2.92 -4.35
N LEU A 100 3.86 -4.00 -5.13
CA LEU A 100 3.53 -3.98 -6.57
C LEU A 100 2.06 -3.64 -6.82
N MET A 101 1.15 -4.22 -6.03
CA MET A 101 -0.28 -3.94 -6.09
C MET A 101 -0.58 -2.46 -5.80
N GLU A 102 -0.04 -1.93 -4.70
CA GLU A 102 -0.16 -0.52 -4.32
C GLU A 102 0.51 0.42 -5.36
N ASN A 103 1.67 0.05 -5.91
CA ASN A 103 2.36 0.83 -6.94
C ASN A 103 1.53 0.93 -8.23
N ALA A 104 0.97 -0.19 -8.67
CA ALA A 104 0.09 -0.24 -9.83
C ALA A 104 -1.15 0.64 -9.63
N PHE A 105 -1.73 0.65 -8.42
CA PHE A 105 -2.83 1.53 -8.06
C PHE A 105 -2.44 3.02 -8.20
N LEU A 106 -1.30 3.44 -7.62
CA LEU A 106 -0.83 4.83 -7.71
C LEU A 106 -0.53 5.27 -9.15
N ARG A 107 -0.06 4.34 -9.99
CA ARG A 107 0.18 4.54 -11.43
C ARG A 107 -1.10 4.47 -12.28
N LYS A 108 -2.26 4.25 -11.66
CA LYS A 108 -3.56 4.06 -12.33
C LYS A 108 -3.55 2.92 -13.34
N LYS A 109 -2.75 1.88 -13.09
CA LYS A 109 -2.69 0.62 -13.86
C LYS A 109 -3.62 -0.40 -13.21
N TRP A 110 -4.92 -0.19 -13.39
CA TRP A 110 -5.95 -0.93 -12.66
C TRP A 110 -5.91 -2.44 -12.94
N ASP A 111 -5.66 -2.84 -14.18
CA ASP A 111 -5.53 -4.23 -14.58
C ASP A 111 -4.31 -4.90 -13.92
N GLU A 112 -3.19 -4.19 -13.81
CA GLU A 112 -1.99 -4.63 -13.11
C GLU A 112 -2.24 -4.74 -11.60
N CYS A 113 -2.92 -3.77 -11.01
CA CYS A 113 -3.33 -3.80 -9.60
C CYS A 113 -4.18 -5.04 -9.28
N VAL A 114 -5.16 -5.38 -10.12
CA VAL A 114 -5.99 -6.57 -9.93
C VAL A 114 -5.17 -7.87 -10.04
N ARG A 115 -4.26 -7.97 -11.03
CA ARG A 115 -3.40 -9.15 -11.17
C ARG A 115 -2.48 -9.35 -9.97
N GLU A 116 -1.86 -8.27 -9.49
CA GLU A 116 -0.98 -8.35 -8.31
C GLU A 116 -1.75 -8.69 -7.04
N ALA A 117 -3.00 -8.24 -6.89
CA ALA A 117 -3.89 -8.66 -5.80
C ALA A 117 -4.17 -10.17 -5.85
N GLU A 118 -4.49 -10.72 -7.03
CA GLU A 118 -4.70 -12.15 -7.24
C GLU A 118 -3.44 -12.98 -6.91
N HIS A 119 -2.28 -12.52 -7.36
CA HIS A 119 -1.00 -13.14 -7.02
C HIS A 119 -0.67 -13.03 -5.54
N GLY A 120 -0.96 -11.90 -4.90
CA GLY A 120 -0.77 -11.70 -3.46
C GLY A 120 -1.57 -12.71 -2.62
N ARG A 121 -2.84 -12.94 -2.97
CA ARG A 121 -3.67 -13.96 -2.32
C ARG A 121 -3.11 -15.37 -2.47
N SER A 122 -2.50 -15.71 -3.61
CA SER A 122 -1.93 -17.05 -3.82
C SER A 122 -0.77 -17.40 -2.89
N ILE A 123 -0.13 -16.40 -2.27
CA ILE A 123 1.01 -16.59 -1.35
C ILE A 123 0.68 -16.21 0.11
N ILE A 124 -0.58 -15.85 0.39
CA ILE A 124 -1.06 -15.54 1.74
C ILE A 124 -2.22 -16.49 2.04
N PRO A 125 -2.06 -17.44 2.98
CA PRO A 125 -3.15 -18.29 3.42
C PRO A 125 -4.34 -17.46 3.89
N ASP A 126 -5.55 -17.88 3.50
CA ASP A 126 -6.81 -17.17 3.78
C ASP A 126 -7.02 -16.91 5.28
N TYR A 127 -6.46 -17.76 6.15
CA TYR A 127 -6.58 -17.61 7.59
C TYR A 127 -5.67 -16.52 8.19
N LEU A 128 -4.64 -16.06 7.45
CA LEU A 128 -3.76 -14.95 7.83
C LEU A 128 -4.27 -13.59 7.32
N LEU A 129 -5.26 -13.58 6.42
CA LEU A 129 -5.89 -12.36 5.96
C LEU A 129 -6.80 -11.79 7.07
N TYR A 130 -6.61 -10.50 7.39
CA TYR A 130 -7.53 -9.76 8.25
C TYR A 130 -8.95 -9.85 7.69
N GLN A 131 -9.97 -10.11 8.52
CA GLN A 131 -11.33 -10.56 8.12
C GLN A 131 -11.95 -9.91 6.87
N PRO A 132 -11.94 -8.57 6.65
CA PRO A 132 -12.46 -7.97 5.41
C PRO A 132 -11.68 -8.37 4.15
N HIS A 133 -10.41 -8.76 4.25
CA HIS A 133 -9.57 -9.15 3.12
C HIS A 133 -9.86 -10.56 2.58
N ARG A 134 -10.73 -11.34 3.23
CA ARG A 134 -11.10 -12.69 2.77
C ARG A 134 -11.87 -12.67 1.44
N GLU A 135 -12.53 -11.56 1.12
CA GLU A 135 -13.20 -11.36 -0.17
C GLU A 135 -12.26 -10.75 -1.24
N GLY A 136 -11.07 -10.29 -0.85
CA GLY A 136 -10.10 -9.57 -1.68
C GLY A 136 -9.53 -8.34 -1.00
N TYR A 137 -8.49 -7.75 -1.57
CA TYR A 137 -7.88 -6.54 -1.01
C TYR A 137 -8.77 -5.31 -1.25
N PRO A 138 -8.88 -4.35 -0.32
CA PRO A 138 -9.67 -3.14 -0.53
C PRO A 138 -9.35 -2.41 -1.84
N ILE A 139 -8.05 -2.32 -2.18
CA ILE A 139 -7.59 -1.67 -3.41
C ILE A 139 -7.90 -2.46 -4.69
N GLU A 140 -8.08 -3.78 -4.58
CA GLU A 140 -8.54 -4.63 -5.69
C GLU A 140 -9.99 -4.27 -6.07
N PHE A 141 -10.86 -4.03 -5.08
CA PHE A 141 -12.24 -3.61 -5.32
C PHE A 141 -12.30 -2.25 -6.00
N VAL A 142 -11.52 -1.28 -5.52
CA VAL A 142 -11.42 0.05 -6.16
C VAL A 142 -10.90 -0.08 -7.59
N ALA A 143 -9.82 -0.85 -7.83
CA ALA A 143 -9.28 -1.05 -9.17
C ALA A 143 -10.29 -1.74 -10.12
N LYS A 144 -11.02 -2.76 -9.65
CA LYS A 144 -12.10 -3.41 -10.41
C LYS A 144 -13.23 -2.44 -10.73
N GLY A 145 -13.60 -1.58 -9.78
CA GLY A 145 -14.58 -0.53 -10.00
C GLY A 145 -14.12 0.47 -11.07
N MET A 146 -12.87 0.90 -11.01
CA MET A 146 -12.28 1.80 -12.02
C MET A 146 -12.18 1.17 -13.42
N LEU A 147 -11.96 -0.15 -13.53
CA LEU A 147 -11.93 -0.85 -14.83
C LEU A 147 -13.32 -0.98 -15.46
N ASN A 148 -14.34 -1.19 -14.63
CA ASN A 148 -15.69 -1.52 -15.08
C ASN A 148 -16.66 -0.33 -15.02
N ASP A 149 -16.18 0.85 -14.62
CA ASP A 149 -17.02 2.03 -14.33
C ASP A 149 -18.13 1.72 -13.30
N ASP A 150 -17.76 0.93 -12.27
CA ASP A 150 -18.68 0.41 -11.26
C ASP A 150 -18.45 1.13 -9.92
N LYS A 151 -19.30 2.13 -9.64
CA LYS A 151 -19.23 2.92 -8.41
C LYS A 151 -19.55 2.13 -7.14
N ASP A 152 -20.33 1.06 -7.24
CA ASP A 152 -20.65 0.22 -6.08
C ASP A 152 -19.41 -0.56 -5.64
N LEU A 153 -18.61 -1.06 -6.59
CA LEU A 153 -17.31 -1.68 -6.29
C LEU A 153 -16.29 -0.69 -5.72
N ILE A 154 -16.26 0.55 -6.23
CA ILE A 154 -15.40 1.60 -5.66
C ILE A 154 -15.82 1.88 -4.20
N SER A 155 -17.13 2.05 -3.94
CA SER A 155 -17.65 2.32 -2.60
C SER A 155 -17.28 1.21 -1.63
N LYS A 156 -17.51 -0.04 -2.05
CA LYS A 156 -17.14 -1.22 -1.25
C LYS A 156 -15.64 -1.22 -0.92
N GLY A 157 -14.77 -0.95 -1.89
CA GLY A 157 -13.33 -0.89 -1.66
C GLY A 157 -12.92 0.22 -0.70
N VAL A 158 -13.58 1.37 -0.75
CA VAL A 158 -13.37 2.48 0.20
C VAL A 158 -13.78 2.07 1.61
N GLU A 159 -14.99 1.51 1.78
CA GLU A 159 -15.50 1.03 3.07
C GLU A 159 -14.56 0.01 3.71
N MET A 160 -14.12 -0.99 2.93
CA MET A 160 -13.17 -2.01 3.39
C MET A 160 -11.83 -1.42 3.84
N GLN A 161 -11.34 -0.38 3.15
CA GLN A 161 -10.09 0.29 3.50
C GLN A 161 -10.24 1.09 4.80
N GLU A 162 -11.38 1.75 5.00
CA GLU A 162 -11.67 2.47 6.24
C GLU A 162 -11.80 1.53 7.43
N GLU A 163 -12.50 0.40 7.28
CA GLU A 163 -12.58 -0.66 8.29
C GLU A 163 -11.18 -1.19 8.67
N PHE A 164 -10.32 -1.41 7.69
CA PHE A 164 -8.94 -1.85 7.92
C PHE A 164 -8.13 -0.83 8.72
N LEU A 165 -8.14 0.44 8.33
CA LEU A 165 -7.41 1.49 9.04
C LEU A 165 -7.94 1.67 10.48
N GLN A 166 -9.27 1.61 10.65
CA GLN A 166 -9.91 1.67 11.97
C GLN A 166 -9.48 0.51 12.86
N TYR A 167 -9.46 -0.72 12.34
CA TYR A 167 -8.97 -1.88 13.07
C TYR A 167 -7.51 -1.71 13.52
N LEU A 168 -6.62 -1.25 12.63
CA LEU A 168 -5.22 -1.05 12.97
C LEU A 168 -5.04 -0.01 14.09
N ILE A 169 -5.90 1.01 14.15
CA ILE A 169 -5.95 1.97 15.27
C ILE A 169 -6.36 1.25 16.56
N GLU A 170 -7.43 0.45 16.51
CA GLU A 170 -7.99 -0.24 17.68
C GLU A 170 -7.02 -1.26 18.28
N VAL A 171 -6.27 -1.99 17.46
CA VAL A 171 -5.25 -2.94 17.94
C VAL A 171 -3.89 -2.30 18.20
N GLY A 172 -3.75 -0.99 17.98
CA GLY A 172 -2.54 -0.22 18.28
C GLY A 172 -1.37 -0.44 17.30
N TYR A 173 -1.63 -0.99 16.11
CA TYR A 173 -0.64 -1.11 15.03
C TYR A 173 -0.47 0.17 14.23
N LEU A 174 -1.55 0.92 14.02
CA LEU A 174 -1.47 2.23 13.40
C LEU A 174 -1.20 3.27 14.49
N LYS A 175 0.01 3.81 14.48
CA LYS A 175 0.47 4.80 15.44
C LYS A 175 0.66 6.14 14.74
N PRO A 176 -0.05 7.21 15.14
CA PRO A 176 0.02 8.53 14.50
C PRO A 176 1.39 9.23 14.52
N TRP A 177 2.41 8.65 15.16
CA TRP A 177 3.77 9.19 15.20
C TRP A 177 4.78 8.32 14.42
N GLU A 178 4.32 7.21 13.82
CA GLU A 178 5.09 6.36 12.91
C GLU A 178 4.51 6.56 11.49
N GLU A 179 5.31 6.38 10.44
CA GLU A 179 4.82 6.40 9.04
C GLU A 179 4.39 5.00 8.56
N LEU A 180 4.39 4.03 9.47
CA LEU A 180 3.85 2.70 9.21
C LEU A 180 2.36 2.84 8.84
N TYR A 181 1.96 2.27 7.69
CA TYR A 181 0.64 2.43 7.05
C TYR A 181 0.37 3.78 6.36
N PHE A 182 1.36 4.65 6.18
CA PHE A 182 1.17 5.91 5.46
C PHE A 182 0.66 5.70 4.02
N VAL A 183 1.24 4.75 3.27
CA VAL A 183 0.77 4.40 1.91
C VAL A 183 -0.70 3.96 1.93
N SER A 184 -1.08 3.07 2.87
CA SER A 184 -2.45 2.60 3.01
C SER A 184 -3.44 3.73 3.36
N TYR A 185 -3.04 4.68 4.20
CA TYR A 185 -3.82 5.90 4.46
C TYR A 185 -3.97 6.76 3.21
N LEU A 186 -2.89 6.99 2.45
CA LEU A 186 -2.94 7.80 1.24
C LEU A 186 -3.82 7.18 0.16
N ILE A 187 -3.75 5.86 0.01
CA ILE A 187 -4.67 5.10 -0.83
C ILE A 187 -6.12 5.32 -0.41
N SER A 188 -6.45 5.29 0.89
CA SER A 188 -7.82 5.61 1.36
C SER A 188 -8.27 7.01 0.95
N VAL A 189 -7.39 8.01 1.05
CA VAL A 189 -7.69 9.38 0.59
C VAL A 189 -7.91 9.43 -0.92
N LEU A 190 -7.05 8.76 -1.71
CA LEU A 190 -7.15 8.73 -3.17
C LEU A 190 -8.40 7.99 -3.65
N SER A 191 -8.73 6.85 -3.04
CA SER A 191 -9.91 6.06 -3.39
C SER A 191 -11.21 6.84 -3.19
N ARG A 192 -11.31 7.62 -2.11
CA ARG A 192 -12.47 8.50 -1.87
C ARG A 192 -12.65 9.55 -2.97
N ARG A 193 -11.56 10.13 -3.48
CA ARG A 193 -11.62 11.09 -4.59
C ARG A 193 -12.23 10.48 -5.86
N PHE A 194 -12.13 9.17 -6.07
CA PHE A 194 -12.78 8.52 -7.22
C PHE A 194 -14.30 8.42 -7.10
N LEU A 195 -14.85 8.43 -5.88
CA LEU A 195 -16.32 8.49 -5.68
C LEU A 195 -16.88 9.88 -5.95
N GLU A 196 -16.06 10.92 -5.81
CA GLU A 196 -16.42 12.31 -6.02
C GLU A 196 -16.37 12.73 -7.51
N MET A 197 -15.82 11.87 -8.39
CA MET A 197 -15.74 12.06 -9.85
C MET A 197 -16.99 11.58 -10.58
#